data_AF-A0A949PRB5-F1
#
_entry.id   AF-A0A949PRB5-F1
#
_cell.length_a   1.000
_cell.length_b   1.000
_cell.length_c   1.000
_cell.angle_alpha   90.00
_cell.angle_beta   90.00
_cell.angle_gamma   90.00
#
_symmetry.space_group_name_H-M   'P 1'
#
loop_
_entity.id
_entity.type
_entity.pdbx_description
1 polymer ?
#
loop_
_entity_poly.entity_id
_entity_poly.type
_entity_poly.pdbx_seq_one_letter_code
_entity_poly.pdbx_strand_id
1 'polypeptide(L)'
;MLHNPSSKYRPFAPVNLRDRTWPDAQITHPPIWCSVDLRDGNQALIEPMDVERKIRMFEQLVKIGFKQIEVGFPSASQTEFDFMRKLIEEKRIPDDVTVQV
;
A
#
# COMPACT_ATOMS: atom_id res chain seq x y z
N MET A 1 7.08 -1.89 -37.91
CA MET A 1 7.45 -1.18 -36.67
C MET A 1 7.52 0.32 -36.96
N LEU A 2 7.26 1.19 -35.99
CA LEU A 2 7.43 2.64 -36.18
C LEU A 2 8.90 2.99 -36.38
N HIS A 3 9.20 3.85 -37.37
CA HIS A 3 10.56 4.30 -37.68
C HIS A 3 11.19 5.14 -36.56
N ASN A 4 10.38 5.87 -35.78
CA ASN A 4 10.83 6.62 -34.61
C ASN A 4 9.90 6.39 -33.42
N PRO A 5 10.10 5.33 -32.62
CA PRO A 5 9.22 5.00 -31.51
C PRO A 5 9.25 6.03 -30.37
N SER A 6 10.24 6.94 -30.33
CA SER A 6 10.30 8.00 -29.32
C SER A 6 9.14 9.00 -29.43
N SER A 7 8.62 9.21 -30.64
CA SER A 7 7.47 10.10 -30.92
C SER A 7 6.17 9.68 -30.23
N LYS A 8 6.07 8.44 -29.73
CA LYS A 8 4.92 7.97 -28.93
C LYS A 8 4.83 8.65 -27.57
N TYR A 9 5.95 9.15 -27.06
CA TYR A 9 6.06 9.67 -25.71
C TYR A 9 6.36 11.16 -25.75
N ARG A 10 5.71 11.90 -24.85
CA ARG A 10 5.92 13.34 -24.71
C ARG A 10 6.70 13.62 -23.43
N PRO A 11 7.58 14.64 -23.41
CA PRO A 11 8.23 15.07 -22.16
C PRO A 11 7.20 15.49 -21.11
N PHE A 12 7.53 15.28 -19.83
CA PHE A 12 6.72 15.77 -18.72
C PHE A 12 6.74 17.30 -18.67
N ALA A 13 5.60 17.93 -18.39
CA ALA A 13 5.49 19.38 -18.33
C ALA A 13 6.20 19.93 -17.08
N PRO A 14 6.96 21.04 -17.17
CA PRO A 14 7.61 21.62 -16.00
C PRO A 14 6.61 22.07 -14.92
N VAL A 15 6.91 21.76 -13.67
CA VAL A 15 6.12 22.23 -12.51
C VAL A 15 6.65 23.59 -12.05
N ASN A 16 5.83 24.64 -12.16
CA ASN A 16 6.21 26.00 -11.77
C ASN A 16 5.97 26.27 -10.27
N LEU A 17 6.73 25.57 -9.42
CA LEU A 17 6.78 25.84 -7.98
C LEU A 17 8.10 26.57 -7.68
N ARG A 18 8.06 27.91 -7.74
CA ARG A 18 9.26 28.77 -7.66
C ARG A 18 9.83 28.84 -6.25
N ASP A 19 8.95 29.05 -5.27
CA ASP A 19 9.34 29.23 -3.86
C ASP A 19 9.35 27.90 -3.09
N ARG A 20 9.85 26.84 -3.72
CA ARG A 20 9.92 25.50 -3.11
C ARG A 20 10.96 25.52 -1.99
N THR A 21 10.63 24.94 -0.85
CA THR A 21 11.50 24.92 0.34
C THR A 21 12.11 23.56 0.62
N TRP A 22 11.62 22.49 -0.03
CA TRP A 22 12.12 21.12 0.19
C TRP A 22 13.62 20.92 -0.13
N PRO A 23 14.29 21.68 -1.03
CA PRO A 23 15.73 21.53 -1.23
C PRO A 23 16.58 21.88 -0.01
N ASP A 24 16.09 22.78 0.85
CA ASP A 24 16.80 23.24 2.06
C ASP A 24 16.32 22.52 3.34
N ALA A 25 15.30 21.66 3.22
CA ALA A 25 14.72 20.96 4.35
C ALA A 25 15.48 19.66 4.65
N GLN A 26 15.77 19.41 5.94
CA GLN A 26 16.29 18.13 6.42
C GLN A 26 15.18 17.32 7.10
N ILE A 27 15.07 16.04 6.76
CA ILE A 27 14.15 15.12 7.46
C ILE A 27 14.70 14.85 8.86
N THR A 28 13.91 15.16 9.89
CA THR A 28 14.31 15.05 11.30
C THR A 28 13.48 14.04 12.11
N HIS A 29 12.37 13.57 11.56
CA HIS A 29 11.43 12.66 12.22
C HIS A 29 10.85 11.68 11.18
N PRO A 30 10.45 10.46 11.58
CA PRO A 30 9.80 9.54 10.67
C PRO A 30 8.42 10.08 10.24
N PRO A 31 7.98 9.79 9.00
CA PRO A 31 6.61 10.03 8.61
C PRO A 31 5.68 9.02 9.28
N ILE A 32 4.37 9.24 9.11
CA ILE A 32 3.38 8.19 9.35
C ILE A 32 3.48 7.19 8.19
N TRP A 33 3.69 5.92 8.52
CA TRP A 33 3.80 4.85 7.54
C TRP A 33 2.45 4.16 7.35
N CYS A 34 2.05 3.98 6.09
CA CYS A 34 0.95 3.12 5.69
C CYS A 34 1.50 2.01 4.78
N SER A 35 1.29 0.75 5.16
CA SER A 35 1.63 -0.40 4.33
C SER A 35 0.45 -0.78 3.45
N VAL A 36 0.71 -0.98 2.16
CA VAL A 36 -0.29 -1.35 1.14
C VAL A 36 -0.05 -2.75 0.57
N ASP A 37 0.81 -3.53 1.22
CA ASP A 37 1.30 -4.83 0.75
C ASP A 37 0.16 -5.85 0.55
N LEU A 38 -0.88 -5.80 1.40
CA LEU A 38 -2.01 -6.74 1.36
C LEU A 38 -3.07 -6.42 0.29
N ARG A 39 -3.01 -5.23 -0.32
CA ARG A 39 -3.91 -4.79 -1.40
C ARG A 39 -3.14 -4.50 -2.68
N ASP A 40 -2.42 -3.38 -2.74
CA ASP A 40 -1.69 -2.95 -3.94
C ASP A 40 -0.54 -3.92 -4.28
N GLY A 41 0.22 -4.32 -3.26
CA GLY A 41 1.28 -5.33 -3.42
C GLY A 41 0.72 -6.69 -3.87
N ASN A 42 -0.35 -7.15 -3.22
CA ASN A 42 -1.02 -8.40 -3.56
C ASN A 42 -1.58 -8.43 -4.99
N GLN A 43 -2.13 -7.31 -5.47
CA GLN A 43 -2.67 -7.19 -6.83
C GLN A 43 -1.58 -7.30 -7.92
N ALA A 44 -0.34 -6.96 -7.60
CA ALA A 44 0.79 -7.04 -8.52
C ALA A 44 1.41 -8.46 -8.63
N LEU A 45 1.00 -9.41 -7.78
CA LEU A 45 1.51 -10.78 -7.79
C LEU A 45 0.93 -11.59 -8.95
N ILE A 46 1.76 -12.42 -9.59
CA ILE A 46 1.31 -13.42 -10.57
C ILE A 46 0.36 -14.43 -9.89
N GLU A 47 0.75 -14.89 -8.70
CA GLU A 47 -0.05 -15.74 -7.83
C GLU A 47 -0.44 -14.94 -6.58
N PRO A 48 -1.69 -14.46 -6.48
CA PRO A 48 -2.15 -13.71 -5.32
C PRO A 48 -2.00 -14.51 -4.01
N MET A 49 -1.83 -13.79 -2.91
CA MET A 49 -1.80 -14.38 -1.58
C MET A 49 -3.14 -15.04 -1.24
N ASP A 50 -3.07 -16.28 -0.76
CA ASP A 50 -4.15 -16.91 -0.02
C ASP A 50 -4.32 -16.25 1.36
N VAL A 51 -5.38 -16.64 2.08
CA VAL A 51 -5.71 -16.08 3.40
C VAL A 51 -4.57 -16.30 4.41
N GLU A 52 -3.90 -17.46 4.39
CA GLU A 52 -2.82 -17.75 5.34
C GLU A 52 -1.60 -16.86 5.12
N ARG A 53 -1.20 -16.66 3.86
CA ARG A 53 -0.12 -15.73 3.48
C ARG A 53 -0.49 -14.29 3.84
N LYS A 54 -1.75 -13.88 3.63
CA LYS A 54 -2.22 -12.55 4.03
C LYS A 54 -2.15 -12.35 5.55
N ILE A 55 -2.55 -13.35 6.36
CA ILE A 55 -2.43 -13.28 7.82
C ILE A 55 -0.96 -13.15 8.24
N ARG A 56 -0.09 -13.99 7.67
CA ARG A 56 1.34 -13.94 7.99
C ARG A 56 1.96 -12.58 7.66
N MET A 57 1.58 -11.99 6.52
CA MET A 57 2.03 -10.65 6.14
C MET A 57 1.49 -9.59 7.11
N PHE A 58 0.20 -9.62 7.43
CA PHE A 58 -0.41 -8.70 8.40
C PHE A 58 0.28 -8.74 9.77
N GLU A 59 0.49 -9.94 10.32
CA GLU A 59 1.16 -10.12 11.61
C GLU A 59 2.61 -9.63 11.57
N GLN A 60 3.30 -9.82 10.44
CA GLN A 60 4.66 -9.33 10.27
C GLN A 60 4.71 -7.79 10.22
N LEU A 61 3.77 -7.14 9.52
CA LEU A 61 3.67 -5.67 9.47
C LEU A 61 3.38 -5.07 10.84
N VAL A 62 2.46 -5.69 11.59
CA VAL A 62 2.18 -5.33 12.98
C VAL A 62 3.43 -5.49 13.85
N LYS A 63 4.16 -6.61 13.72
CA LYS A 63 5.40 -6.86 14.47
C LYS A 63 6.51 -5.86 14.16
N ILE A 64 6.60 -5.37 12.91
CA ILE A 64 7.55 -4.32 12.50
C ILE A 64 7.17 -2.97 13.14
N GLY A 65 5.88 -2.73 13.38
CA GLY A 65 5.37 -1.52 14.04
C GLY A 65 4.54 -0.61 13.14
N PHE A 66 4.04 -1.09 12.00
CA PHE A 66 3.10 -0.32 11.18
C PHE A 66 1.80 -0.06 11.95
N LYS A 67 1.28 1.16 11.84
CA LYS A 67 0.03 1.59 12.50
C LYS A 67 -1.10 1.83 11.52
N GLN A 68 -0.80 1.91 10.23
CA GLN A 68 -1.78 1.98 9.15
C GLN A 68 -1.47 0.88 8.14
N ILE A 69 -2.45 0.03 7.86
CA ILE A 69 -2.30 -1.13 6.97
C ILE A 69 -3.55 -1.24 6.08
N GLU A 70 -3.38 -1.16 4.77
CA GLU A 70 -4.45 -1.40 3.79
C GLU A 70 -4.64 -2.91 3.61
N VAL A 71 -5.82 -3.45 3.94
CA VAL A 71 -6.04 -4.90 4.09
C VAL A 71 -6.82 -5.54 2.93
N GLY A 72 -7.34 -4.75 2.00
CA GLY A 72 -8.05 -5.24 0.81
C GLY A 72 -9.16 -4.30 0.37
N PHE A 73 -9.91 -4.69 -0.66
CA PHE A 73 -11.07 -3.98 -1.18
C PHE A 73 -12.33 -4.89 -1.11
N PRO A 74 -13.00 -4.96 0.06
CA PRO A 74 -13.96 -6.01 0.39
C PRO A 74 -15.24 -5.99 -0.45
N SER A 75 -15.59 -4.87 -1.11
CA SER A 75 -16.75 -4.81 -2.01
C SER A 75 -16.53 -5.48 -3.36
N ALA A 76 -15.28 -5.78 -3.73
CA ALA A 76 -14.92 -6.32 -5.04
C ALA A 76 -14.45 -7.79 -4.99
N SER A 77 -14.18 -8.36 -3.80
CA SER A 77 -13.59 -9.69 -3.66
C SER A 77 -14.05 -10.43 -2.40
N GLN A 78 -14.64 -11.62 -2.57
CA GLN A 78 -15.05 -12.48 -1.46
C GLN A 78 -13.87 -12.89 -0.57
N THR A 79 -12.73 -13.24 -1.17
CA THR A 79 -11.52 -13.62 -0.42
C THR A 79 -11.02 -12.48 0.46
N GLU A 80 -11.13 -11.23 0.00
CA GLU A 80 -10.71 -10.06 0.79
C GLU A 80 -11.73 -9.72 1.88
N PHE A 81 -13.03 -9.90 1.59
CA PHE A 81 -14.08 -9.83 2.58
C PHE A 81 -13.84 -10.86 3.71
N ASP A 82 -13.58 -12.12 3.38
CA ASP A 82 -13.35 -13.20 4.33
C ASP A 82 -12.08 -12.96 5.18
N PHE A 83 -11.01 -12.49 4.54
CA PHE A 83 -9.79 -12.09 5.25
C PHE A 83 -10.07 -10.97 6.27
N MET A 84 -10.80 -9.93 5.87
CA MET A 84 -11.17 -8.82 6.76
C MET A 84 -12.05 -9.30 7.92
N ARG A 85 -13.05 -10.15 7.66
CA ARG A 85 -13.90 -10.75 8.71
C ARG A 85 -13.05 -11.54 9.69
N LYS A 86 -12.10 -12.34 9.20
CA LYS A 86 -11.19 -13.12 10.04
C LYS A 86 -10.32 -12.25 10.95
N LEU A 87 -9.80 -11.12 10.44
CA LEU A 87 -9.05 -10.17 11.28
C LEU A 87 -9.90 -9.60 12.43
N ILE A 88 -11.16 -9.28 12.16
CA ILE A 88 -12.09 -8.68 13.14
C ILE A 88 -12.57 -9.73 14.14
N GLU A 89 -13.11 -10.85 13.65
CA GLU A 89 -13.74 -11.89 14.47
C GLU A 89 -12.73 -12.58 15.39
N GLU A 90 -11.50 -12.78 14.92
CA GLU A 90 -10.41 -13.36 15.72
C GLU A 90 -9.63 -12.30 16.51
N LYS A 91 -10.08 -11.03 16.51
CA LYS A 91 -9.46 -9.90 17.23
C LYS A 91 -7.96 -9.77 16.97
N ARG A 92 -7.56 -9.91 15.71
CA ARG A 92 -6.14 -9.84 15.29
C ARG A 92 -5.63 -8.42 15.13
N ILE A 93 -6.51 -7.43 15.03
CA ILE A 93 -6.16 -6.01 14.87
C ILE A 93 -5.83 -5.45 16.27
N PRO A 94 -4.58 -5.03 16.55
CA PRO A 94 -4.26 -4.37 17.81
C PRO A 94 -4.95 -3.02 17.96
N ASP A 95 -5.16 -2.58 19.20
CA ASP A 95 -5.87 -1.32 19.51
C ASP A 95 -5.20 -0.06 18.90
N ASP A 96 -3.90 -0.13 18.62
CA ASP A 96 -3.12 0.98 18.04
C ASP A 96 -2.90 0.86 16.52
N VAL A 97 -3.57 -0.08 15.85
CA VAL A 97 -3.51 -0.28 14.40
C VAL A 97 -4.84 0.08 13.75
N THR A 98 -4.78 0.93 12.73
CA THR A 98 -5.93 1.26 11.88
C THR A 98 -5.83 0.51 10.57
N VAL A 99 -6.85 -0.28 10.24
CA VAL A 99 -6.97 -0.93 8.91
C VAL A 99 -7.62 0.01 7.91
N GLN A 100 -7.11 0.03 6.68
CA GLN A 100 -7.68 0.77 5.54
C GLN A 100 -8.31 -0.22 4.56
N VAL A 101 -9.46 0.17 3.98
CA VAL A 101 -10.21 -0.58 2.96
C VAL A 101 -10.63 0.31 1.79
#